data_AF-A0AAE1LTM6-F1
#
_entry.id   AF-A0AAE1LTM6-F1
#
_cell.length_a   1.000
_cell.length_b   1.000
_cell.length_c   1.000
_cell.angle_alpha   90.00
_cell.angle_beta   90.00
_cell.angle_gamma   90.00
#
_symmetry.space_group_name_H-M   'P 1'
#
loop_
_entity.id
_entity.type
_entity.pdbx_description
1 polymer ?
#
loop_
_entity_poly.entity_id
_entity_poly.type
_entity_poly.pdbx_seq_one_letter_code
_entity_poly.pdbx_strand_id
1 'polypeptide(L)'
;MTEATEAAFQRATHCYLCNEKIPREGVLKVRDHDHTIQTNNYRGAACGPCNLNLKRKTFVPVFLHNLSRYDAHLLISAIGEISDGDDITVIPKTKEKYVSFSWAGLRFLDSYNFLSSSLDKLVQDLEADDFAILKSVFPQEDKWALLKRKGVYPYSYFTKEEIFLEKSLPPRECFRNDLNGQDISESDYDHALNVFKAFNMDNLWDYHDLYLLSDTLLLACVMETYRKETLENFKLDVVYYYSGPAQKKKIPNLYDKKHYCVYGSTLKLYLTLGLEIVKVHSVMCFEQKAWLAPFVKFNTEKRKLAKSDFQKSLFKIYNNSVFGKCMEM
;
A
#
# COMPACT_ATOMS: atom_id res chain seq x y z
N MET A 1 -30.47 -11.44 12.79
CA MET A 1 -30.98 -10.97 11.49
C MET A 1 -32.25 -10.19 11.75
N THR A 2 -32.42 -9.08 11.06
CA THR A 2 -33.67 -8.31 11.08
C THR A 2 -34.58 -8.78 9.95
N GLU A 3 -35.88 -8.49 10.03
CA GLU A 3 -36.84 -8.74 8.93
C GLU A 3 -36.37 -8.13 7.61
N ALA A 4 -35.78 -6.94 7.66
CA ALA A 4 -35.21 -6.26 6.48
C ALA A 4 -34.08 -7.08 5.83
N THR A 5 -33.19 -7.68 6.63
CA THR A 5 -32.09 -8.51 6.11
C THR A 5 -32.60 -9.81 5.48
N GLU A 6 -33.64 -10.41 6.05
CA GLU A 6 -34.25 -11.62 5.47
C GLU A 6 -34.96 -11.28 4.15
N ALA A 7 -35.72 -10.19 4.10
CA ALA A 7 -36.34 -9.73 2.86
C ALA A 7 -35.30 -9.42 1.76
N ALA A 8 -34.15 -8.84 2.14
CA ALA A 8 -33.04 -8.61 1.21
C ALA A 8 -32.45 -9.92 0.67
N PHE A 9 -32.27 -10.94 1.53
CA PHE A 9 -31.82 -12.27 1.10
C PHE A 9 -32.79 -12.94 0.13
N GLN A 10 -34.10 -12.84 0.39
CA GLN A 10 -35.12 -13.42 -0.48
C GLN A 10 -35.14 -12.77 -1.86
N ARG A 11 -35.04 -11.43 -1.92
CA ARG A 11 -35.01 -10.66 -3.18
C ARG A 11 -33.71 -10.81 -3.98
N ALA A 12 -32.61 -11.20 -3.34
CA ALA A 12 -31.33 -11.33 -4.03
C ALA A 12 -31.36 -12.45 -5.08
N THR A 13 -31.06 -12.06 -6.33
CA THR A 13 -30.99 -12.95 -7.50
C THR A 13 -29.56 -13.22 -7.96
N HIS A 14 -28.58 -12.49 -7.41
CA HIS A 14 -27.17 -12.59 -7.75
C HIS A 14 -26.31 -12.69 -6.49
N CYS A 15 -25.19 -13.40 -6.59
CA CYS A 15 -24.22 -13.51 -5.52
C CYS A 15 -23.53 -12.16 -5.32
N TYR A 16 -23.54 -11.62 -4.10
CA TYR A 16 -22.92 -10.33 -3.86
C TYR A 16 -21.37 -10.33 -3.99
N LEU A 17 -20.74 -11.53 -4.02
CA LEU A 17 -19.28 -11.70 -4.14
C LEU A 17 -18.82 -11.83 -5.60
N CYS A 18 -19.39 -12.75 -6.37
CA CYS A 18 -18.99 -12.98 -7.77
C CYS A 18 -19.95 -12.36 -8.80
N ASN A 19 -21.06 -11.77 -8.36
CA ASN A 19 -22.11 -11.18 -9.18
C ASN A 19 -22.80 -12.16 -10.15
N GLU A 20 -22.57 -13.47 -10.01
CA GLU A 20 -23.25 -14.51 -10.80
C GLU A 20 -24.66 -14.78 -10.27
N LYS A 21 -25.57 -15.17 -11.17
CA LYS A 21 -26.96 -15.51 -10.81
C LYS A 21 -27.02 -16.65 -9.78
N ILE A 22 -27.88 -16.52 -8.77
CA ILE A 22 -28.16 -17.53 -7.75
C ILE A 22 -29.66 -17.59 -7.40
N PRO A 23 -30.20 -18.78 -7.10
CA PRO A 23 -29.57 -20.09 -7.28
C PRO A 23 -29.37 -20.44 -8.76
N ARG A 24 -28.43 -21.35 -9.05
CA ARG A 24 -28.22 -21.93 -10.39
C ARG A 24 -27.88 -23.42 -10.22
N GLU A 25 -27.85 -24.16 -11.33
CA GLU A 25 -27.63 -25.62 -11.29
C GLU A 25 -26.37 -25.98 -10.48
N GLY A 26 -26.54 -26.89 -9.51
CA GLY A 26 -25.46 -27.31 -8.59
C GLY A 26 -24.98 -26.26 -7.59
N VAL A 27 -25.52 -25.04 -7.58
CA VAL A 27 -25.05 -23.93 -6.74
C VAL A 27 -26.19 -23.25 -5.99
N LEU A 28 -26.25 -23.52 -4.69
CA LEU A 28 -27.27 -22.99 -3.79
C LEU A 28 -27.00 -21.52 -3.41
N LYS A 29 -28.09 -20.79 -3.16
CA LYS A 29 -28.09 -19.48 -2.50
C LYS A 29 -27.96 -19.68 -0.99
N VAL A 30 -26.91 -19.13 -0.38
CA VAL A 30 -26.62 -19.24 1.05
C VAL A 30 -26.47 -17.87 1.71
N ARG A 31 -26.70 -17.81 3.03
CA ARG A 31 -26.57 -16.58 3.82
C ARG A 31 -25.13 -16.47 4.34
N ASP A 32 -24.34 -15.55 3.79
CA ASP A 32 -23.06 -15.20 4.39
C ASP A 32 -23.28 -14.32 5.63
N HIS A 33 -22.50 -14.53 6.67
CA HIS A 33 -22.58 -13.78 7.91
C HIS A 33 -21.23 -13.64 8.61
N ASP A 34 -21.13 -12.58 9.40
CA ASP A 34 -19.96 -12.23 10.17
C ASP A 34 -19.91 -12.98 11.51
N HIS A 35 -19.02 -13.96 11.62
CA HIS A 35 -18.87 -14.75 12.86
C HIS A 35 -18.28 -13.97 14.06
N THR A 36 -17.79 -12.72 13.88
CA THR A 36 -17.31 -11.87 14.99
C THR A 36 -18.38 -10.97 15.58
N ILE A 37 -19.54 -10.86 14.93
CA ILE A 37 -20.66 -10.05 15.41
C ILE A 37 -21.76 -11.01 15.89
N GLN A 38 -22.20 -10.88 17.14
CA GLN A 38 -23.21 -11.76 17.72
C GLN A 38 -24.62 -11.54 17.15
N THR A 39 -24.97 -10.30 16.79
CA THR A 39 -26.32 -9.93 16.35
C THR A 39 -26.29 -9.18 15.03
N ASN A 40 -27.32 -9.37 14.20
CA ASN A 40 -27.46 -8.70 12.90
C ASN A 40 -26.22 -8.76 12.00
N ASN A 41 -25.55 -9.90 12.03
CA ASN A 41 -24.28 -10.16 11.36
C ASN A 41 -24.41 -10.58 9.88
N TYR A 42 -25.56 -10.40 9.25
CA TYR A 42 -25.77 -10.81 7.86
C TYR A 42 -24.99 -9.90 6.90
N ARG A 43 -24.23 -10.50 5.98
CA ARG A 43 -23.42 -9.78 4.99
C ARG A 43 -24.06 -9.72 3.62
N GLY A 44 -24.69 -10.81 3.18
CA GLY A 44 -25.31 -10.87 1.86
C GLY A 44 -25.65 -12.28 1.39
N ALA A 45 -26.35 -12.34 0.25
CA ALA A 45 -26.67 -13.60 -0.41
C ALA A 45 -25.49 -14.06 -1.26
N ALA A 46 -24.82 -15.12 -0.82
CA ALA A 46 -23.68 -15.71 -1.50
C ALA A 46 -24.05 -16.98 -2.24
N CYS A 47 -23.23 -17.37 -3.20
CA CYS A 47 -23.26 -18.73 -3.74
C CYS A 47 -22.46 -19.66 -2.81
N GLY A 48 -22.87 -20.93 -2.68
CA GLY A 48 -22.19 -21.92 -1.81
C GLY A 48 -20.66 -21.94 -1.98
N PRO A 49 -20.11 -22.02 -3.20
CA PRO A 49 -18.67 -21.97 -3.45
C PRO A 49 -17.99 -20.68 -2.95
N CYS A 50 -18.56 -19.50 -3.23
CA CYS A 50 -18.00 -18.23 -2.75
C CYS A 50 -18.01 -18.16 -1.22
N ASN A 51 -19.08 -18.63 -0.57
CA ASN A 51 -19.19 -18.65 0.89
C ASN A 51 -18.14 -19.55 1.53
N LEU A 52 -17.91 -20.75 0.97
CA LEU A 52 -16.89 -21.68 1.46
C LEU A 52 -15.46 -21.18 1.23
N ASN A 53 -15.23 -20.50 0.10
CA ASN A 53 -13.94 -19.91 -0.22
C ASN A 53 -13.67 -18.60 0.51
N LEU A 54 -14.68 -17.99 1.14
CA LEU A 54 -14.55 -16.81 1.97
C LEU A 54 -13.87 -17.18 3.30
N LYS A 55 -12.58 -17.49 3.23
CA LYS A 55 -11.74 -17.74 4.40
C LYS A 55 -11.20 -16.41 4.91
N ARG A 56 -11.39 -16.14 6.21
CA ARG A 56 -10.65 -15.07 6.88
C ARG A 56 -9.18 -15.47 6.90
N LYS A 57 -8.32 -14.68 6.25
CA LYS A 57 -6.88 -14.83 6.46
C LYS A 57 -6.58 -14.33 7.87
N THR A 58 -5.98 -15.16 8.70
CA THR A 58 -5.62 -14.84 10.09
C THR A 58 -4.17 -14.37 10.12
N PHE A 59 -3.95 -13.09 9.84
CA PHE A 59 -2.68 -12.44 10.10
C PHE A 59 -2.89 -10.96 10.44
N VAL A 60 -1.93 -10.36 11.14
CA VAL A 60 -1.89 -8.93 11.41
C VAL A 60 -0.96 -8.25 10.39
N PRO A 61 -1.45 -7.35 9.52
CA PRO A 61 -0.58 -6.61 8.62
C PRO A 61 0.25 -5.59 9.41
N VAL A 62 1.56 -5.59 9.19
CA VAL A 62 2.52 -4.62 9.73
C VAL A 62 3.12 -3.85 8.57
N PHE A 63 2.75 -2.58 8.43
CA PHE A 63 3.28 -1.73 7.37
C PHE A 63 4.54 -0.99 7.85
N LEU A 64 5.62 -1.12 7.08
CA LEU A 64 6.81 -0.28 7.21
C LEU A 64 7.06 0.45 5.89
N HIS A 65 7.44 1.72 5.96
CA HIS A 65 7.72 2.49 4.76
C HIS A 65 9.12 2.18 4.22
N ASN A 66 9.19 1.69 2.98
CA ASN A 66 10.44 1.35 2.31
C ASN A 66 11.20 0.16 2.93
N LEU A 67 10.45 -0.76 3.55
CA LEU A 67 10.92 -1.99 4.20
C LEU A 67 11.90 -2.82 3.35
N SER A 68 11.61 -2.98 2.05
CA SER A 68 12.30 -3.93 1.17
C SER A 68 13.79 -3.63 0.95
N ARG A 69 14.31 -2.53 1.51
CA ARG A 69 15.71 -2.12 1.39
C ARG A 69 16.52 -2.61 2.58
N TYR A 70 16.65 -1.80 3.62
CA TYR A 70 17.60 -2.04 4.70
C TYR A 70 16.92 -2.69 5.91
N ASP A 71 15.78 -2.17 6.34
CA ASP A 71 15.13 -2.52 7.61
C ASP A 71 14.69 -3.99 7.68
N ALA A 72 14.31 -4.59 6.54
CA ALA A 72 13.95 -6.00 6.49
C ALA A 72 15.09 -6.91 6.95
N HIS A 73 16.35 -6.56 6.69
CA HIS A 73 17.50 -7.36 7.11
C HIS A 73 17.68 -7.35 8.63
N LEU A 74 17.54 -6.18 9.26
CA LEU A 74 17.61 -6.05 10.71
C LEU A 74 16.49 -6.85 11.38
N LEU A 75 15.25 -6.71 10.90
CA LEU A 75 14.10 -7.42 11.46
C LEU A 75 14.23 -8.94 11.29
N ILE A 76 14.60 -9.42 10.10
CA ILE A 76 14.78 -10.86 9.86
C ILE A 76 15.94 -11.41 10.70
N SER A 77 17.02 -10.64 10.89
CA SER A 77 18.15 -11.09 11.72
C SER A 77 17.74 -11.19 13.19
N ALA A 78 17.05 -10.17 13.72
CA ALA A 78 16.51 -10.20 15.08
C ALA A 78 15.50 -11.34 15.28
N ILE A 79 14.65 -11.61 14.28
CA ILE A 79 13.75 -12.77 14.33
C ILE A 79 14.54 -14.07 14.34
N GLY A 80 15.63 -14.18 13.57
CA GLY A 80 16.50 -15.35 13.55
C GLY A 80 17.26 -15.61 14.87
N GLU A 81 17.37 -14.63 15.77
CA GLU A 81 17.91 -14.83 17.11
C GLU A 81 16.90 -15.48 18.07
N ILE A 82 15.60 -15.35 17.78
CA ILE A 82 14.50 -15.81 18.65
C ILE A 82 13.66 -16.93 18.04
N SER A 83 13.85 -17.24 16.76
CA SER A 83 13.18 -18.31 16.02
C SER A 83 14.23 -19.26 15.43
N ASP A 84 13.89 -20.56 15.39
CA ASP A 84 14.65 -21.58 14.67
C ASP A 84 14.50 -21.49 13.14
N GLY A 85 13.66 -20.57 12.65
CA GLY A 85 13.48 -20.22 11.26
C GLY A 85 12.35 -20.96 10.56
N ASP A 86 11.81 -22.02 11.15
CA ASP A 86 10.77 -22.87 10.54
C ASP A 86 9.40 -22.17 10.46
N ASP A 87 9.19 -21.12 11.24
CA ASP A 87 7.97 -20.32 11.27
C ASP A 87 8.04 -19.02 10.44
N ILE A 88 9.18 -18.76 9.76
CA ILE A 88 9.38 -17.58 8.93
C ILE A 88 9.07 -17.91 7.47
N THR A 89 8.06 -17.23 6.91
CA THR A 89 7.77 -17.29 5.47
C THR A 89 8.24 -16.03 4.78
N VAL A 90 9.12 -16.16 3.78
CA VAL A 90 9.69 -15.03 3.04
C VAL A 90 9.26 -15.04 1.58
N ILE A 91 8.92 -13.88 1.03
CA ILE A 91 8.71 -13.67 -0.40
C ILE A 91 9.90 -12.87 -0.95
N PRO A 92 10.89 -13.53 -1.57
CA PRO A 92 12.06 -12.85 -2.09
C PRO A 92 11.75 -12.04 -3.36
N LYS A 93 12.39 -10.87 -3.50
CA LYS A 93 12.40 -10.05 -4.72
C LYS A 93 13.70 -10.26 -5.50
N THR A 94 14.82 -10.28 -4.78
CA THR A 94 16.17 -10.61 -5.26
C THR A 94 16.86 -11.45 -4.18
N LYS A 95 18.14 -11.81 -4.38
CA LYS A 95 18.95 -12.47 -3.34
C LYS A 95 19.09 -11.65 -2.05
N GLU A 96 18.95 -10.33 -2.15
CA GLU A 96 19.14 -9.39 -1.04
C GLU A 96 17.86 -8.66 -0.66
N LYS A 97 16.82 -8.64 -1.50
CA LYS A 97 15.61 -7.84 -1.23
C LYS A 97 14.41 -8.74 -1.04
N TYR A 98 13.57 -8.40 -0.08
CA TYR A 98 12.33 -9.11 0.23
C TYR A 98 11.14 -8.26 -0.19
N VAL A 99 10.11 -8.86 -0.79
CA VAL A 99 8.83 -8.19 -1.05
C VAL A 99 8.03 -8.09 0.25
N SER A 100 8.05 -9.15 1.04
CA SER A 100 7.34 -9.31 2.31
C SER A 100 7.91 -10.53 3.04
N PHE A 101 7.77 -10.55 4.36
CA PHE A 101 7.98 -11.74 5.18
C PHE A 101 6.87 -11.84 6.23
N SER A 102 6.64 -13.03 6.76
CA SER A 102 5.63 -13.31 7.79
C SER A 102 6.26 -14.16 8.88
N TRP A 103 5.91 -13.85 10.13
CA TRP A 103 6.42 -14.50 11.32
C TRP A 103 5.39 -14.37 12.44
N ALA A 104 5.14 -15.44 13.21
CA ALA A 104 4.21 -15.44 14.36
C ALA A 104 2.81 -14.84 14.10
N GLY A 105 2.24 -15.05 12.91
CA GLY A 105 0.94 -14.48 12.52
C GLY A 105 0.98 -13.00 12.13
N LEU A 106 2.16 -12.37 12.12
CA LEU A 106 2.39 -11.05 11.56
C LEU A 106 2.77 -11.16 10.08
N ARG A 107 2.38 -10.17 9.28
CA ARG A 107 2.82 -10.01 7.90
C ARG A 107 3.40 -8.63 7.69
N PHE A 108 4.70 -8.59 7.43
CA PHE A 108 5.43 -7.35 7.18
C PHE A 108 5.28 -6.96 5.71
N LEU A 109 4.76 -5.76 5.49
CA LEU A 109 4.43 -5.20 4.18
C LEU A 109 5.16 -3.88 3.98
N ASP A 110 5.72 -3.71 2.79
CA ASP A 110 6.35 -2.44 2.40
C ASP A 110 5.29 -1.47 1.86
N SER A 111 5.00 -0.39 2.59
CA SER A 111 4.01 0.60 2.13
C SER A 111 4.42 1.29 0.83
N TYR A 112 5.73 1.36 0.53
CA TYR A 112 6.24 1.93 -0.72
C TYR A 112 5.88 1.09 -1.95
N ASN A 113 5.67 -0.22 -1.77
CA ASN A 113 5.17 -1.09 -2.85
C ASN A 113 3.69 -0.79 -3.20
N PHE A 114 2.96 -0.07 -2.35
CA PHE A 114 1.59 0.39 -2.61
C PHE A 114 1.55 1.83 -3.09
N LEU A 115 2.27 2.70 -2.39
CA LEU A 115 2.32 4.14 -2.63
C LEU A 115 3.78 4.56 -2.80
N SER A 116 4.23 4.62 -4.06
CA SER A 116 5.63 4.91 -4.43
C SER A 116 5.98 6.41 -4.31
N SER A 117 5.78 7.00 -3.14
CA SER A 117 6.09 8.40 -2.80
C SER A 117 6.67 8.46 -1.38
N SER A 118 7.26 9.59 -0.99
CA SER A 118 7.72 9.78 0.39
C SER A 118 6.54 9.95 1.34
N LEU A 119 6.69 9.53 2.60
CA LEU A 119 5.69 9.76 3.64
C LEU A 119 5.24 11.23 3.71
N ASP A 120 6.18 12.17 3.68
CA ASP A 120 5.89 13.61 3.70
C ASP A 120 4.90 14.03 2.61
N LYS A 121 5.13 13.58 1.37
CA LYS A 121 4.22 13.87 0.25
C LYS A 121 2.85 13.22 0.44
N LEU A 122 2.82 11.98 0.93
CA LEU A 122 1.56 11.26 1.14
C LEU A 122 0.70 11.91 2.22
N VAL A 123 1.34 12.46 3.26
CA VAL A 123 0.67 13.14 4.37
C VAL A 123 0.09 14.48 3.95
N GLN A 124 0.78 15.24 3.09
CA GLN A 124 0.29 16.53 2.58
C GLN A 124 -1.03 16.42 1.81
N ASP A 125 -1.31 15.25 1.25
CA ASP A 125 -2.52 15.02 0.47
C ASP A 125 -3.73 14.53 1.33
N LEU A 126 -3.54 14.30 2.63
CA LEU A 126 -4.61 13.84 3.53
C LEU A 126 -5.54 15.00 3.94
N GLU A 127 -6.84 14.70 4.01
CA GLU A 127 -7.85 15.64 4.51
C GLU A 127 -7.94 15.60 6.04
N ALA A 128 -8.62 16.58 6.65
CA ALA A 128 -8.67 16.69 8.11
C ALA A 128 -9.26 15.45 8.82
N ASP A 129 -10.16 14.72 8.16
CA ASP A 129 -10.82 13.52 8.69
C ASP A 129 -9.96 12.26 8.56
N ASP A 130 -8.95 12.26 7.70
CA ASP A 130 -8.02 11.14 7.52
C ASP A 130 -7.11 10.92 8.74
N PHE A 131 -6.94 11.96 9.58
CA PHE A 131 -6.10 11.92 10.78
C PHE A 131 -6.80 11.30 12.01
N ALA A 132 -7.83 10.47 11.82
CA ALA A 132 -8.58 9.86 12.92
C ALA A 132 -7.71 9.07 13.90
N ILE A 133 -6.72 8.31 13.38
CA ILE A 133 -5.78 7.53 14.21
C ILE A 133 -4.89 8.49 15.03
N LEU A 134 -4.31 9.51 14.39
CA LEU A 134 -3.51 10.52 15.07
C LEU A 134 -4.30 11.23 16.19
N LYS A 135 -5.53 11.66 15.90
CA LYS A 135 -6.43 12.30 16.88
C LYS A 135 -6.81 11.38 18.04
N SER A 136 -6.86 10.07 17.82
CA SER A 136 -7.15 9.11 18.89
C SER A 136 -6.03 8.99 19.91
N VAL A 137 -4.78 9.16 19.47
CA VAL A 137 -3.59 9.13 20.32
C VAL A 137 -3.31 10.51 20.94
N PHE A 138 -3.57 11.58 20.17
CA PHE A 138 -3.45 12.96 20.62
C PHE A 138 -4.80 13.67 20.50
N PRO A 139 -5.68 13.59 21.52
CA PRO A 139 -7.01 14.21 21.45
C PRO A 139 -6.96 15.75 21.46
N GLN A 140 -5.88 16.36 21.95
CA GLN A 140 -5.75 17.82 22.06
C GLN A 140 -5.44 18.45 20.69
N GLU A 141 -6.25 19.42 20.28
CA GLU A 141 -6.17 20.04 18.95
C GLU A 141 -4.86 20.78 18.70
N ASP A 142 -4.37 21.50 19.69
CA ASP A 142 -3.07 22.18 19.67
C ASP A 142 -1.91 21.20 19.44
N LYS A 143 -2.03 19.95 19.91
CA LYS A 143 -1.00 18.92 19.73
C LYS A 143 -1.11 18.22 18.39
N TRP A 144 -2.26 17.62 18.06
CA TRP A 144 -2.38 16.86 16.81
C TRP A 144 -2.27 17.76 15.58
N ALA A 145 -2.65 19.04 15.66
CA ALA A 145 -2.48 19.98 14.55
C ALA A 145 -1.00 20.20 14.20
N LEU A 146 -0.10 20.15 15.19
CA LEU A 146 1.34 20.21 14.95
C LEU A 146 1.88 18.94 14.28
N LEU A 147 1.30 17.79 14.61
CA LEU A 147 1.74 16.48 14.09
C LEU A 147 1.10 16.08 12.75
N LYS A 148 0.36 16.98 12.10
CA LYS A 148 -0.27 16.74 10.79
C LYS A 148 0.68 16.71 9.61
N ARG A 149 1.96 17.02 9.83
CA ARG A 149 3.01 17.05 8.81
C ARG A 149 4.19 16.24 9.29
N LYS A 150 5.04 15.81 8.35
CA LYS A 150 6.28 15.15 8.71
C LYS A 150 7.19 16.10 9.50
N GLY A 151 7.72 15.62 10.63
CA GLY A 151 8.72 16.34 11.42
C GLY A 151 10.11 16.34 10.78
N VAL A 152 10.99 17.20 11.27
CA VAL A 152 12.43 17.18 10.94
C VAL A 152 13.21 16.43 12.01
N TYR A 153 14.37 15.87 11.67
CA TYR A 153 15.19 15.13 12.63
C TYR A 153 16.69 15.24 12.29
N PRO A 154 17.56 15.62 13.26
CA PRO A 154 18.98 15.85 13.03
C PRO A 154 19.78 14.55 13.17
N TYR A 155 19.66 13.63 12.21
CA TYR A 155 20.26 12.27 12.30
C TYR A 155 21.76 12.29 12.62
N SER A 156 22.54 13.14 11.96
CA SER A 156 23.99 13.26 12.20
C SER A 156 24.37 13.83 13.56
N TYR A 157 23.43 14.46 14.26
CA TYR A 157 23.68 14.97 15.61
C TYR A 157 23.65 13.83 16.65
N PHE A 158 22.74 12.86 16.50
CA PHE A 158 22.55 11.75 17.43
C PHE A 158 23.63 10.67 17.27
N THR A 159 24.83 10.96 17.79
CA THR A 159 26.00 10.07 17.70
C THR A 159 26.26 9.25 18.96
N LYS A 160 25.71 9.66 20.12
CA LYS A 160 25.90 9.01 21.42
C LYS A 160 24.66 9.17 22.30
N GLU A 161 24.53 8.31 23.30
CA GLU A 161 23.38 8.29 24.20
C GLU A 161 23.26 9.56 25.05
N GLU A 162 24.37 10.19 25.44
CA GLU A 162 24.34 11.38 26.29
C GLU A 162 23.68 12.57 25.60
N ILE A 163 23.68 12.61 24.27
CA ILE A 163 23.03 13.65 23.47
C ILE A 163 21.52 13.63 23.69
N PHE A 164 20.93 12.45 23.90
CA PHE A 164 19.50 12.34 24.14
C PHE A 164 19.06 12.99 25.47
N LEU A 165 20.00 13.22 26.40
CA LEU A 165 19.75 13.90 27.68
C LEU A 165 19.80 15.43 27.58
N GLU A 166 20.21 15.98 26.42
CA GLU A 166 20.22 17.43 26.20
C GLU A 166 18.80 18.01 26.28
N LYS A 167 18.67 19.17 26.93
CA LYS A 167 17.38 19.78 27.28
C LYS A 167 16.80 20.72 26.22
N SER A 168 17.43 20.79 25.06
CA SER A 168 17.05 21.70 23.99
C SER A 168 17.40 21.11 22.63
N LEU A 169 16.65 21.49 21.60
CA LEU A 169 17.01 21.15 20.22
C LEU A 169 18.40 21.73 19.87
N PRO A 170 19.20 21.00 19.08
CA PRO A 170 20.48 21.50 18.62
C PRO A 170 20.28 22.65 17.62
N PRO A 171 21.34 23.45 17.34
CA PRO A 171 21.30 24.49 16.33
C PRO A 171 20.80 23.98 14.96
N ARG A 172 20.18 24.88 14.18
CA ARG A 172 19.57 24.56 12.88
C ARG A 172 20.55 23.86 11.93
N GLU A 173 21.83 24.21 12.01
CA GLU A 173 22.90 23.66 11.17
C GLU A 173 23.07 22.14 11.37
N CYS A 174 22.70 21.62 12.55
CA CYS A 174 22.74 20.18 12.85
C CYS A 174 21.62 19.37 12.17
N PHE A 175 20.61 20.04 11.59
CA PHE A 175 19.52 19.38 10.86
C PHE A 175 19.80 19.20 9.36
N ARG A 176 20.99 19.59 8.89
CA ARG A 176 21.37 19.45 7.49
C ARG A 176 21.18 18.00 7.01
N ASN A 177 20.60 17.84 5.83
CA ASN A 177 20.34 16.53 5.26
C ASN A 177 21.60 15.96 4.62
N ASP A 178 22.17 14.92 5.22
CA ASP A 178 23.43 14.31 4.77
C ASP A 178 23.33 13.63 3.39
N LEU A 179 22.13 13.23 2.97
CA LEU A 179 21.93 12.52 1.70
C LEU A 179 21.99 13.45 0.48
N ASN A 180 21.55 14.70 0.64
CA ASN A 180 21.50 15.67 -0.46
C ASN A 180 22.26 16.97 -0.15
N GLY A 181 22.85 17.09 1.04
CA GLY A 181 23.63 18.23 1.50
C GLY A 181 22.82 19.51 1.71
N GLN A 182 21.49 19.45 1.71
CA GLN A 182 20.62 20.61 1.81
C GLN A 182 20.36 20.99 3.27
N ASP A 183 20.42 22.28 3.56
CA ASP A 183 20.00 22.84 4.85
C ASP A 183 18.48 22.81 4.95
N ILE A 184 17.97 22.72 6.19
CA ILE A 184 16.53 22.79 6.43
C ILE A 184 16.03 24.22 6.29
N SER A 185 14.73 24.36 5.98
CA SER A 185 14.11 25.68 5.96
C SER A 185 13.99 26.25 7.37
N GLU A 186 14.01 27.58 7.48
CA GLU A 186 13.75 28.28 8.75
C GLU A 186 12.38 27.90 9.33
N SER A 187 11.36 27.84 8.47
CA SER A 187 10.01 27.42 8.87
C SER A 187 9.93 26.00 9.45
N ASP A 188 10.76 25.07 8.97
CA ASP A 188 10.76 23.70 9.50
C ASP A 188 11.46 23.61 10.85
N TYR A 189 12.52 24.41 11.03
CA TYR A 189 13.21 24.52 12.31
C TYR A 189 12.32 25.19 13.37
N ASP A 190 11.66 26.30 13.02
CA ASP A 190 10.70 26.99 13.89
C ASP A 190 9.55 26.07 14.29
N HIS A 191 9.08 25.23 13.35
CA HIS A 191 8.08 24.22 13.64
C HIS A 191 8.59 23.18 14.65
N ALA A 192 9.82 22.70 14.51
CA ALA A 192 10.43 21.77 15.47
C ALA A 192 10.54 22.39 16.88
N LEU A 193 10.97 23.65 16.98
CA LEU A 193 11.00 24.40 18.24
C LEU A 193 9.60 24.52 18.86
N ASN A 194 8.60 24.80 18.03
CA ASN A 194 7.22 24.89 18.49
C ASN A 194 6.69 23.54 18.99
N VAL A 195 7.00 22.43 18.29
CA VAL A 195 6.67 21.07 18.75
C VAL A 195 7.33 20.77 20.09
N PHE A 196 8.64 21.01 20.22
CA PHE A 196 9.38 20.77 21.46
C PHE A 196 8.76 21.52 22.65
N LYS A 197 8.38 22.78 22.43
CA LYS A 197 7.72 23.62 23.42
C LYS A 197 6.28 23.17 23.73
N ALA A 198 5.45 22.93 22.72
CA ALA A 198 4.04 22.59 22.89
C ALA A 198 3.84 21.24 23.59
N PHE A 199 4.78 20.32 23.44
CA PHE A 199 4.77 19.03 24.11
C PHE A 199 5.42 19.07 25.50
N ASN A 200 5.97 20.21 25.93
CA ASN A 200 6.72 20.37 27.18
C ASN A 200 7.81 19.30 27.33
N MET A 201 8.62 19.12 26.28
CA MET A 201 9.69 18.12 26.28
C MET A 201 10.81 18.54 27.23
N ASP A 202 11.30 17.60 28.03
CA ASP A 202 12.39 17.82 28.99
C ASP A 202 13.75 17.63 28.33
N ASN A 203 13.84 16.73 27.34
CA ASN A 203 15.07 16.40 26.65
C ASN A 203 14.86 15.83 25.23
N LEU A 204 15.95 15.47 24.57
CA LEU A 204 15.93 14.92 23.22
C LEU A 204 15.41 13.47 23.13
N TRP A 205 15.31 12.70 24.22
CA TRP A 205 14.54 11.44 24.22
C TRP A 205 13.07 11.69 23.93
N ASP A 206 12.45 12.68 24.59
CA ASP A 206 11.04 13.00 24.36
C ASP A 206 10.80 13.42 22.90
N TYR A 207 11.73 14.17 22.33
CA TYR A 207 11.69 14.57 20.93
C TYR A 207 11.85 13.38 19.97
N HIS A 208 12.79 12.47 20.27
CA HIS A 208 13.01 11.24 19.52
C HIS A 208 11.78 10.34 19.48
N ASP A 209 11.21 10.05 20.65
CA ASP A 209 10.05 9.18 20.77
C ASP A 209 8.83 9.78 20.07
N LEU A 210 8.61 11.09 20.23
CA LEU A 210 7.52 11.77 19.52
C LEU A 210 7.74 11.76 18.02
N TYR A 211 8.96 11.98 17.54
CA TYR A 211 9.29 11.93 16.12
C TYR A 211 8.94 10.55 15.52
N LEU A 212 9.42 9.47 16.14
CA LEU A 212 9.15 8.10 15.68
C LEU A 212 7.66 7.73 15.75
N LEU A 213 7.00 8.10 16.85
CA LEU A 213 5.58 7.87 17.02
C LEU A 213 4.77 8.64 15.98
N SER A 214 5.10 9.91 15.74
CA SER A 214 4.40 10.74 14.76
C SER A 214 4.52 10.18 13.33
N ASP A 215 5.72 9.79 12.89
CA ASP A 215 5.93 9.16 11.57
C ASP A 215 5.14 7.85 11.44
N THR A 216 5.07 7.06 12.51
CA THR A 216 4.30 5.80 12.55
C THR A 216 2.80 6.05 12.44
N LEU A 217 2.27 7.02 13.20
CA LEU A 217 0.85 7.38 13.17
C LEU A 217 0.45 8.00 11.83
N LEU A 218 1.31 8.84 11.26
CA LEU A 218 1.11 9.41 9.94
C LEU A 218 1.05 8.32 8.86
N LEU A 219 1.96 7.34 8.91
CA LEU A 219 1.91 6.19 8.01
C LEU A 219 0.62 5.38 8.20
N ALA A 220 0.16 5.20 9.44
CA ALA A 220 -1.10 4.51 9.73
C ALA A 220 -2.31 5.27 9.13
N CYS A 221 -2.36 6.59 9.28
CA CYS A 221 -3.39 7.43 8.66
C CYS A 221 -3.38 7.28 7.13
N VAL A 222 -2.21 7.39 6.49
CA VAL A 222 -2.05 7.20 5.03
C VAL A 222 -2.57 5.83 4.58
N MET A 223 -2.17 4.76 5.29
CA MET A 223 -2.56 3.40 4.92
C MET A 223 -4.05 3.13 5.16
N GLU A 224 -4.65 3.69 6.20
CA GLU A 224 -6.08 3.56 6.47
C GLU A 224 -6.92 4.32 5.44
N THR A 225 -6.52 5.53 5.07
CA THR A 225 -7.16 6.29 3.97
C THR A 225 -7.04 5.54 2.65
N TYR A 226 -5.85 5.02 2.32
CA TYR A 226 -5.65 4.20 1.14
C TYR A 226 -6.54 2.94 1.14
N ARG A 227 -6.64 2.27 2.28
CA ARG A 227 -7.49 1.09 2.45
C ARG A 227 -8.97 1.41 2.25
N LYS A 228 -9.48 2.48 2.88
CA LYS A 228 -10.87 2.94 2.72
C LYS A 228 -11.20 3.25 1.27
N GLU A 229 -10.38 4.07 0.62
CA GLU A 229 -10.56 4.45 -0.79
C GLU A 229 -10.54 3.22 -1.72
N THR A 230 -9.65 2.27 -1.46
CA THR A 230 -9.55 1.05 -2.27
C THR A 230 -10.75 0.13 -2.06
N LEU A 231 -11.20 -0.01 -0.82
CA LEU A 231 -12.38 -0.80 -0.48
C LEU A 231 -13.65 -0.18 -1.07
N GLU A 232 -13.79 1.14 -1.02
CA GLU A 232 -14.95 1.83 -1.56
C GLU A 232 -15.03 1.74 -3.08
N ASN A 233 -13.93 2.04 -3.79
CA ASN A 233 -13.92 2.12 -5.24
C ASN A 233 -13.72 0.77 -5.95
N PHE A 234 -12.97 -0.17 -5.36
CA PHE A 234 -12.59 -1.43 -6.02
C PHE A 234 -13.11 -2.67 -5.29
N LYS A 235 -13.70 -2.52 -4.10
CA LYS A 235 -14.11 -3.65 -3.24
C LYS A 235 -12.94 -4.58 -2.90
N LEU A 236 -11.71 -4.03 -2.90
CA LEU A 236 -10.49 -4.75 -2.55
C LEU A 236 -9.94 -4.21 -1.24
N ASP A 237 -9.60 -5.10 -0.32
CA ASP A 237 -8.88 -4.73 0.90
C ASP A 237 -7.38 -4.95 0.69
N VAL A 238 -6.64 -3.83 0.58
CA VAL A 238 -5.23 -3.76 0.19
C VAL A 238 -4.30 -4.53 1.13
N VAL A 239 -4.70 -4.72 2.39
CA VAL A 239 -3.90 -5.44 3.39
C VAL A 239 -3.68 -6.91 3.04
N TYR A 240 -4.49 -7.47 2.13
CA TYR A 240 -4.35 -8.84 1.65
C TYR A 240 -3.43 -8.99 0.43
N TYR A 241 -2.86 -7.90 -0.07
CA TYR A 241 -1.95 -7.84 -1.20
C TYR A 241 -0.53 -7.50 -0.72
N TYR A 242 0.47 -7.73 -1.57
CA TYR A 242 1.88 -7.44 -1.27
C TYR A 242 2.39 -6.14 -1.92
N SER A 243 1.62 -5.61 -2.84
CA SER A 243 1.92 -4.37 -3.54
C SER A 243 0.63 -3.76 -4.04
N GLY A 244 0.68 -2.46 -4.29
CA GLY A 244 -0.27 -1.81 -5.17
C GLY A 244 -0.19 -2.48 -6.54
N PRO A 245 -1.24 -2.37 -7.35
CA PRO A 245 -1.13 -2.85 -8.69
C PRO A 245 0.10 -2.11 -9.35
N ALA A 246 0.85 -2.84 -10.18
CA ALA A 246 2.23 -2.72 -10.70
C ALA A 246 3.01 -1.38 -10.88
N GLN A 247 4.32 -1.47 -10.59
CA GLN A 247 5.43 -1.06 -11.49
C GLN A 247 6.62 -2.06 -11.42
N LYS A 248 6.97 -2.71 -12.54
CA LYS A 248 8.31 -3.28 -12.82
C LYS A 248 8.70 -2.87 -14.26
N LYS A 249 9.90 -2.30 -14.44
CA LYS A 249 10.44 -1.91 -15.77
C LYS A 249 11.26 -3.06 -16.35
N LYS A 250 11.00 -3.47 -17.61
CA LYS A 250 11.86 -4.39 -18.39
C LYS A 250 13.02 -3.60 -19.01
N ILE A 251 14.24 -4.15 -19.01
CA ILE A 251 15.43 -3.52 -19.61
C ILE A 251 15.53 -3.96 -21.09
N PRO A 252 15.60 -3.02 -22.07
CA PRO A 252 15.79 -3.37 -23.48
C PRO A 252 17.21 -3.89 -23.75
N ASN A 253 17.34 -4.94 -24.60
CA ASN A 253 18.62 -5.43 -25.11
C ASN A 253 18.51 -5.82 -26.61
N LEU A 254 19.61 -5.69 -27.34
CA LEU A 254 19.71 -5.90 -28.79
C LEU A 254 20.15 -7.32 -29.20
N TYR A 255 20.22 -8.26 -28.27
CA TYR A 255 20.59 -9.64 -28.59
C TYR A 255 19.53 -10.34 -29.45
N ASP A 256 19.98 -11.33 -30.22
CA ASP A 256 19.14 -12.24 -30.99
C ASP A 256 18.03 -12.83 -30.13
N LYS A 257 16.81 -12.85 -30.69
CA LYS A 257 15.62 -13.39 -30.02
C LYS A 257 15.36 -14.81 -30.52
N LYS A 258 15.66 -15.81 -29.69
CA LYS A 258 15.36 -17.22 -29.96
C LYS A 258 14.06 -17.62 -29.25
N HIS A 259 13.19 -18.37 -29.93
CA HIS A 259 11.88 -18.81 -29.40
C HIS A 259 11.01 -17.67 -28.85
N TYR A 260 11.04 -16.51 -29.50
CA TYR A 260 10.37 -15.30 -29.03
C TYR A 260 8.96 -15.19 -29.61
N CYS A 261 7.97 -15.02 -28.73
CA CYS A 261 6.61 -14.70 -29.14
C CYS A 261 6.47 -13.19 -29.34
N VAL A 262 6.00 -12.78 -30.50
CA VAL A 262 5.84 -11.37 -30.86
C VAL A 262 4.48 -11.16 -31.52
N TYR A 263 3.83 -10.07 -31.15
CA TYR A 263 2.57 -9.70 -31.77
C TYR A 263 2.80 -9.28 -33.24
N GLY A 264 1.91 -9.71 -34.14
CA GLY A 264 2.12 -9.57 -35.58
C GLY A 264 2.38 -8.13 -36.04
N SER A 265 1.68 -7.14 -35.49
CA SER A 265 1.93 -5.73 -35.81
C SER A 265 3.30 -5.23 -35.34
N THR A 266 3.76 -5.73 -34.19
CA THR A 266 5.08 -5.40 -33.64
C THR A 266 6.18 -6.03 -34.48
N LEU A 267 5.99 -7.27 -34.94
CA LEU A 267 6.94 -7.94 -35.84
C LEU A 267 7.10 -7.18 -37.16
N LYS A 268 6.00 -6.68 -37.76
CA LYS A 268 6.07 -5.84 -38.97
C LYS A 268 6.96 -4.61 -38.76
N LEU A 269 6.83 -3.92 -37.63
CA LEU A 269 7.70 -2.81 -37.29
C LEU A 269 9.16 -3.26 -37.15
N TYR A 270 9.43 -4.36 -36.46
CA TYR A 270 10.80 -4.85 -36.28
C TYR A 270 11.47 -5.21 -37.61
N LEU A 271 10.74 -5.81 -38.54
CA LEU A 271 11.22 -6.07 -39.90
C LEU A 271 11.63 -4.76 -40.62
N THR A 272 10.84 -3.69 -40.50
CA THR A 272 11.20 -2.38 -41.09
C THR A 272 12.42 -1.73 -40.44
N LEU A 273 12.73 -2.09 -39.19
CA LEU A 273 13.88 -1.61 -38.45
C LEU A 273 15.14 -2.49 -38.64
N GLY A 274 15.07 -3.49 -39.54
CA GLY A 274 16.22 -4.34 -39.88
C GLY A 274 16.33 -5.64 -39.09
N LEU A 275 15.29 -6.04 -38.34
CA LEU A 275 15.26 -7.36 -37.72
C LEU A 275 15.00 -8.43 -38.78
N GLU A 276 15.87 -9.43 -38.87
CA GLU A 276 15.73 -10.52 -39.83
C GLU A 276 15.09 -11.76 -39.18
N ILE A 277 14.07 -12.33 -39.82
CA ILE A 277 13.44 -13.57 -39.36
C ILE A 277 14.25 -14.76 -39.89
N VAL A 278 14.85 -15.51 -38.98
CA VAL A 278 15.56 -16.76 -39.32
C VAL A 278 14.60 -17.96 -39.38
N LYS A 279 13.64 -18.06 -38.44
CA LYS A 279 12.70 -19.18 -38.35
C LYS A 279 11.40 -18.80 -37.65
N VAL A 280 10.26 -19.24 -38.20
CA VAL A 280 8.94 -19.16 -37.57
C VAL A 280 8.55 -20.54 -37.03
N HIS A 281 8.18 -20.62 -35.75
CA HIS A 281 7.81 -21.88 -35.10
C HIS A 281 6.30 -22.13 -35.07
N SER A 282 5.51 -21.09 -34.82
CA SER A 282 4.05 -21.18 -34.74
C SER A 282 3.42 -19.80 -34.94
N VAL A 283 2.17 -19.78 -35.40
CA VAL A 283 1.36 -18.58 -35.57
C VAL A 283 0.05 -18.77 -34.81
N MET A 284 -0.27 -17.85 -33.91
CA MET A 284 -1.51 -17.83 -33.14
C MET A 284 -2.39 -16.67 -33.60
N CYS A 285 -3.64 -16.98 -33.95
CA CYS A 285 -4.65 -15.99 -34.33
C CYS A 285 -5.65 -15.82 -33.19
N PHE A 286 -6.08 -14.59 -32.93
CA PHE A 286 -7.04 -14.29 -31.87
C PHE A 286 -7.85 -13.03 -32.19
N GLU A 287 -9.04 -12.94 -31.60
CA GLU A 287 -9.90 -11.75 -31.64
C GLU A 287 -9.62 -10.84 -30.44
N GLN A 288 -9.69 -9.53 -30.64
CA GLN A 288 -9.45 -8.54 -29.59
C GLN A 288 -10.72 -7.75 -29.29
N LYS A 289 -11.00 -7.54 -28.00
CA LYS A 289 -12.06 -6.65 -27.51
C LYS A 289 -11.48 -5.62 -26.57
N ALA A 290 -12.01 -4.40 -26.59
CA ALA A 290 -11.67 -3.33 -25.65
C ALA A 290 -12.31 -3.55 -24.26
N TRP A 291 -12.13 -4.74 -23.68
CA TRP A 291 -12.77 -5.15 -22.42
C TRP A 291 -12.34 -4.30 -21.22
N LEU A 292 -11.15 -3.71 -21.26
CA LEU A 292 -10.63 -2.83 -20.20
C LEU A 292 -11.10 -1.38 -20.35
N ALA A 293 -11.75 -1.01 -21.47
CA ALA A 293 -12.21 0.36 -21.69
C ALA A 293 -13.16 0.89 -20.60
N PRO A 294 -14.12 0.12 -20.06
CA PRO A 294 -14.97 0.60 -18.95
C PRO A 294 -14.16 0.93 -17.70
N PHE A 295 -13.16 0.11 -17.35
CA PHE A 295 -12.29 0.33 -16.19
C PHE A 295 -11.42 1.58 -16.36
N VAL A 296 -10.79 1.76 -17.53
CA VAL A 296 -9.98 2.95 -17.81
C VAL A 296 -10.84 4.22 -17.80
N LYS A 297 -12.05 4.16 -18.39
CA LYS A 297 -13.01 5.27 -18.35
C LYS A 297 -13.41 5.61 -16.92
N PHE A 298 -13.74 4.61 -16.10
CA PHE A 298 -14.08 4.80 -14.70
C PHE A 298 -12.97 5.52 -13.92
N ASN A 299 -11.72 5.02 -14.00
CA ASN A 299 -10.59 5.64 -13.31
C ASN A 299 -10.28 7.05 -13.84
N THR A 300 -10.49 7.28 -15.15
CA THR A 300 -10.29 8.60 -15.76
C THR A 300 -11.32 9.61 -15.24
N GLU A 301 -12.59 9.23 -15.16
CA GLU A 301 -13.65 10.08 -14.61
C GLU A 301 -13.45 10.32 -13.11
N LYS A 302 -13.13 9.28 -12.35
CA LYS A 302 -12.81 9.41 -10.92
C LYS A 302 -11.61 10.33 -10.67
N ARG A 303 -10.57 10.24 -11.51
CA ARG A 303 -9.42 11.14 -11.45
C ARG A 303 -9.77 12.59 -11.79
N LYS A 304 -10.74 12.86 -12.67
CA LYS A 304 -11.23 14.23 -12.94
C LYS A 304 -12.01 14.81 -11.76
N LEU A 305 -12.79 13.96 -11.08
CA LEU A 305 -13.64 14.35 -9.94
C LEU A 305 -12.87 14.41 -8.60
N ALA A 306 -11.68 13.80 -8.54
CA ALA A 306 -10.83 13.77 -7.37
C ALA A 306 -10.45 15.19 -6.93
N LYS A 307 -10.69 15.48 -5.65
CA LYS A 307 -10.43 16.80 -5.06
C LYS A 307 -9.00 16.93 -4.53
N SER A 308 -8.44 15.82 -4.03
CA SER A 308 -7.07 15.76 -3.54
C SER A 308 -6.10 15.17 -4.57
N ASP A 309 -4.84 15.57 -4.47
CA ASP A 309 -3.78 15.03 -5.32
C ASP A 309 -3.44 13.56 -4.97
N PHE A 310 -3.73 13.11 -3.74
CA PHE A 310 -3.73 11.69 -3.37
C PHE A 310 -4.72 10.90 -4.21
N GLN A 311 -6.00 11.30 -4.24
CA GLN A 311 -7.03 10.60 -5.02
C GLN A 311 -6.67 10.59 -6.51
N LYS A 312 -6.14 11.70 -7.06
CA LYS A 312 -5.70 11.74 -8.46
C LYS A 312 -4.55 10.76 -8.72
N SER A 313 -3.57 10.70 -7.81
CA SER A 313 -2.42 9.79 -7.89
C SER A 313 -2.85 8.34 -7.76
N LEU A 314 -3.83 8.07 -6.89
CA LEU A 314 -4.44 6.78 -6.66
C LEU A 314 -5.10 6.21 -7.94
N PHE A 315 -6.02 6.95 -8.56
CA PHE A 315 -6.67 6.51 -9.81
C PHE A 315 -5.70 6.37 -10.99
N LYS A 316 -4.62 7.17 -10.98
CA LYS A 316 -3.51 7.01 -11.92
C LYS A 316 -2.76 5.69 -11.70
N ILE A 317 -2.44 5.35 -10.45
CA ILE A 317 -1.79 4.08 -10.10
C ILE A 317 -2.64 2.92 -10.60
N TYR A 318 -3.95 2.90 -10.35
CA TYR A 318 -4.85 1.82 -10.80
C TYR A 318 -4.87 1.60 -12.31
N ASN A 319 -4.84 2.66 -13.12
CA ASN A 319 -4.73 2.53 -14.57
C ASN A 319 -3.38 1.96 -15.01
N ASN A 320 -2.28 2.50 -14.46
CA ASN A 320 -0.93 2.09 -14.82
C ASN A 320 -0.65 0.62 -14.52
N SER A 321 -1.39 0.07 -13.58
CA SER A 321 -1.02 -1.17 -12.98
C SER A 321 -1.74 -2.39 -13.49
N VAL A 322 -2.94 -2.20 -14.04
CA VAL A 322 -3.53 -3.21 -14.90
C VAL A 322 -2.64 -3.42 -16.14
N PHE A 323 -2.10 -2.35 -16.73
CA PHE A 323 -1.14 -2.47 -17.82
C PHE A 323 0.11 -3.27 -17.41
N GLY A 324 0.69 -2.96 -16.25
CA GLY A 324 1.89 -3.63 -15.77
C GLY A 324 1.69 -5.13 -15.51
N LYS A 325 0.58 -5.55 -14.89
CA LYS A 325 0.30 -6.98 -14.61
C LYS A 325 -0.12 -7.76 -15.86
N CYS A 326 -0.84 -7.15 -16.81
CA CYS A 326 -1.23 -7.84 -18.04
C CYS A 326 -0.04 -8.17 -18.97
N MET A 327 1.10 -7.48 -18.82
CA MET A 327 2.34 -7.78 -19.58
C MET A 327 3.34 -8.68 -18.83
N GLU A 328 2.94 -9.25 -17.68
CA GLU A 328 3.71 -10.26 -16.94
C GLU A 328 3.56 -11.68 -17.53
N MET A 329 2.76 -11.86 -18.59
CA MET A 329 2.69 -13.12 -19.35
C MET A 329 3.90 -13.34 -20.25
#